data_AF-A0AA95HN98-F1
#
_entry.id   AF-A0AA95HN98-F1
#
_cell.length_a   1.000
_cell.length_b   1.000
_cell.length_c   1.000
_cell.angle_alpha   90.00
_cell.angle_beta   90.00
_cell.angle_gamma   90.00
#
_symmetry.space_group_name_H-M   'P 1'
#
loop_
_entity.id
_entity.type
_entity.pdbx_description
1 polymer ?
#
loop_
_entity_poly.entity_id
_entity_poly.type
_entity_poly.pdbx_seq_one_letter_code
_entity_poly.pdbx_strand_id
1 'polypeptide(L)'
;MYDSAYFYLNQASLSPNIHTARSAYQALFYISQEEKDYKKAVEYSNKLWFYQDSIGKTDRNKALIEMQEKYDQQKIINENNLSQIKKDRIIRNVLIALIILSFIIAITNYLYQRKIVSQKQEILEKEEKIRYFTMKIHENETLINRNKMRIEELTIQMEGSQEIKEQWKEQNKIRQEIQQQNEMLKLENNKLQNHISNYAQSLKEKSKELEAMEHLSEENQYLHKREAFLCNQLINQTELFNKLKTTKYIDDQLWQEIKEKIDLLFDNYTKRLYHQIPSLTDGDIQICCLIKLRFSNGDIANMLAISPTSVSKRKLRLKERIVQEIGSLGENQSLDLWLMEY
;
A
#
# COMPACT_ATOMS: atom_id res chain seq x y z
N MET A 1 -77.23 -24.82 -43.06
CA MET A 1 -76.42 -25.04 -41.85
C MET A 1 -75.33 -23.97 -41.64
N TYR A 2 -75.25 -22.92 -42.48
CA TYR A 2 -74.19 -21.91 -42.44
C TYR A 2 -74.54 -20.64 -41.62
N ASP A 3 -75.82 -20.39 -41.29
CA ASP A 3 -76.27 -19.11 -40.72
C ASP A 3 -75.66 -18.77 -39.36
N SER A 4 -75.62 -19.74 -38.42
CA SER A 4 -75.06 -19.51 -37.08
C SER A 4 -73.54 -19.32 -37.12
N ALA A 5 -72.84 -20.06 -37.99
CA ALA A 5 -71.40 -19.96 -38.14
C ALA A 5 -70.99 -18.60 -38.73
N TYR A 6 -71.74 -18.11 -39.72
CA TYR A 6 -71.51 -16.80 -40.32
C TYR A 6 -71.72 -15.65 -39.33
N PHE A 7 -72.72 -15.75 -38.45
CA PHE A 7 -72.96 -14.76 -37.39
C PHE A 7 -71.78 -14.64 -36.41
N TYR A 8 -71.31 -15.78 -35.87
CA TYR A 8 -70.18 -15.77 -34.92
C TYR A 8 -68.86 -15.37 -35.58
N LEU A 9 -68.65 -15.71 -36.85
CA LEU A 9 -67.47 -15.27 -37.61
C LEU A 9 -67.47 -13.75 -37.86
N ASN A 10 -68.63 -13.15 -38.12
CA ASN A 10 -68.72 -11.68 -38.22
C ASN A 10 -68.52 -10.99 -36.87
N GLN A 11 -68.89 -11.59 -35.74
CA GLN A 11 -68.52 -11.05 -34.44
C GLN A 11 -67.01 -11.19 -34.16
N ALA A 12 -66.42 -12.32 -34.52
CA ALA A 12 -64.98 -12.55 -34.36
C ALA A 12 -64.12 -11.64 -35.26
N SER A 13 -64.64 -11.21 -36.42
CA SER A 13 -63.95 -10.29 -37.33
C SER A 13 -63.86 -8.86 -36.81
N LEU A 14 -64.71 -8.50 -35.85
CA LEU A 14 -64.68 -7.23 -35.12
C LEU A 14 -63.82 -7.27 -33.84
N SER A 15 -63.15 -8.40 -33.57
CA SER A 15 -62.28 -8.54 -32.41
C SER A 15 -61.12 -7.52 -32.43
N PRO A 16 -60.76 -6.92 -31.29
CA PRO A 16 -59.58 -6.05 -31.20
C PRO A 16 -58.27 -6.82 -31.38
N ASN A 17 -58.29 -8.15 -31.27
CA ASN A 17 -57.13 -8.99 -31.53
C ASN A 17 -56.97 -9.22 -33.04
N ILE A 18 -55.89 -8.67 -33.60
CA ILE A 18 -55.52 -8.72 -35.01
C ILE A 18 -55.43 -10.18 -35.53
N HIS A 19 -54.98 -11.13 -34.70
CA HIS A 19 -54.92 -12.54 -35.07
C HIS A 19 -56.32 -13.18 -35.13
N THR A 20 -57.20 -12.85 -34.18
CA THR A 20 -58.59 -13.33 -34.15
C THR A 20 -59.39 -12.77 -35.32
N ALA A 21 -59.26 -11.47 -35.61
CA ALA A 21 -59.90 -10.82 -36.75
C ALA A 21 -59.42 -11.42 -38.08
N ARG A 22 -58.11 -11.63 -38.23
CA ARG A 22 -57.52 -12.30 -39.41
C ARG A 22 -58.10 -13.70 -39.63
N SER A 23 -58.13 -14.55 -38.59
CA SER A 23 -58.67 -15.90 -38.68
C SER A 23 -60.16 -15.91 -39.02
N ALA A 24 -60.93 -14.95 -38.50
CA ALA A 24 -62.34 -14.79 -38.83
C ALA A 24 -62.54 -14.39 -40.31
N TYR A 25 -61.77 -13.42 -40.82
CA TYR A 25 -61.82 -13.05 -42.24
C TYR A 25 -61.34 -14.16 -43.18
N GLN A 26 -60.39 -14.99 -42.75
CA GLN A 26 -59.97 -16.17 -43.50
C GLN A 26 -61.11 -17.20 -43.63
N ALA A 27 -61.83 -17.48 -42.55
CA ALA A 27 -62.98 -18.38 -42.59
C ALA A 27 -64.14 -17.82 -43.43
N LEU A 28 -64.44 -16.52 -43.29
CA LEU A 28 -65.46 -15.83 -44.10
C LEU A 28 -65.12 -15.82 -45.60
N PHE A 29 -63.83 -15.72 -45.93
CA PHE A 29 -63.34 -15.82 -47.31
C PHE A 29 -63.62 -17.21 -47.91
N TYR A 30 -63.26 -18.29 -47.20
CA TYR A 30 -63.50 -19.65 -47.68
C TYR A 30 -64.99 -19.98 -47.84
N ILE A 31 -65.83 -19.55 -46.89
CA ILE A 31 -67.29 -19.73 -46.97
C ILE A 31 -67.86 -18.99 -48.19
N SER A 32 -67.45 -17.75 -48.42
CA SER A 32 -67.93 -16.95 -49.56
C SER A 32 -67.47 -17.54 -50.91
N GLN A 33 -66.32 -18.22 -50.93
CA GLN A 33 -65.81 -18.92 -52.10
C GLN A 33 -66.62 -20.19 -52.41
N GLU A 34 -67.01 -20.96 -51.39
CA GLU A 34 -67.90 -22.12 -51.53
C GLU A 34 -69.32 -21.71 -51.99
N GLU A 35 -69.85 -20.59 -51.47
CA GLU A 35 -71.15 -20.02 -51.85
C GLU A 35 -71.17 -19.34 -53.23
N LYS A 36 -70.01 -19.22 -53.89
CA LYS A 36 -69.81 -18.52 -55.18
C LYS A 36 -70.19 -17.03 -55.15
N ASP A 37 -70.19 -16.39 -53.97
CA ASP A 37 -70.34 -14.94 -53.82
C ASP A 37 -68.96 -14.26 -53.92
N TYR A 38 -68.51 -14.08 -55.17
CA TYR A 38 -67.18 -13.55 -55.47
C TYR A 38 -66.98 -12.10 -54.97
N LYS A 39 -68.05 -11.31 -54.83
CA LYS A 39 -67.94 -9.92 -54.39
C LYS A 39 -67.54 -9.85 -52.91
N LYS A 40 -68.19 -10.66 -52.06
CA LYS A 40 -67.82 -10.77 -50.64
C LYS A 40 -66.46 -11.44 -50.46
N ALA A 41 -66.12 -12.44 -51.28
CA ALA A 41 -64.82 -13.08 -51.25
C ALA A 41 -63.66 -12.08 -51.48
N VAL A 42 -63.80 -11.18 -52.46
CA VAL A 42 -62.79 -10.13 -52.70
C VAL A 42 -62.69 -9.15 -51.52
N GLU A 43 -63.82 -8.75 -50.92
CA GLU A 43 -63.80 -7.85 -49.76
C GLU A 43 -63.11 -8.48 -48.55
N TYR A 44 -63.41 -9.75 -48.24
CA TYR A 44 -62.77 -10.48 -47.15
C TYR A 44 -61.29 -10.77 -47.44
N SER A 45 -60.92 -10.99 -48.70
CA SER A 45 -59.51 -11.14 -49.11
C SER A 45 -58.70 -9.86 -48.87
N ASN A 46 -59.25 -8.69 -49.22
CA ASN A 46 -58.60 -7.40 -48.99
C ASN A 46 -58.41 -7.12 -47.48
N LYS A 47 -59.43 -7.41 -46.67
CA LYS A 47 -59.33 -7.28 -45.20
C LYS A 47 -58.32 -8.27 -44.62
N LEU A 48 -58.32 -9.52 -45.09
CA LEU A 48 -57.34 -10.53 -44.70
C LEU A 48 -55.90 -10.07 -44.99
N TRP A 49 -55.67 -9.49 -46.18
CA TRP A 49 -54.36 -8.96 -46.57
C TRP A 49 -53.91 -7.80 -45.67
N PHE A 50 -54.81 -6.88 -45.32
CA PHE A 50 -54.53 -5.79 -44.38
C PHE A 50 -54.09 -6.30 -43.00
N TYR A 51 -54.85 -7.25 -42.43
CA TYR A 51 -54.48 -7.84 -41.13
C TYR A 51 -53.18 -8.66 -41.22
N GLN A 52 -52.93 -9.33 -42.35
CA GLN A 52 -51.68 -10.05 -42.60
C GLN A 52 -50.46 -9.11 -42.63
N ASP A 53 -50.57 -7.97 -43.31
CA ASP A 53 -49.51 -6.95 -43.37
C ASP A 53 -49.25 -6.35 -41.99
N SER A 54 -50.31 -6.02 -41.24
CA SER A 54 -50.20 -5.49 -39.88
C SER A 54 -49.54 -6.49 -38.90
N ILE A 55 -49.84 -7.79 -39.00
CA ILE A 55 -49.15 -8.83 -38.24
C ILE A 55 -47.68 -8.88 -38.63
N GLY A 56 -47.38 -8.92 -39.93
CA GLY A 56 -46.00 -8.95 -40.43
C GLY A 56 -45.17 -7.74 -40.00
N LYS A 57 -45.76 -6.54 -39.94
CA LYS A 57 -45.10 -5.33 -39.43
C LYS A 57 -44.80 -5.44 -37.93
N THR A 58 -45.73 -5.99 -37.16
CA THR A 58 -45.57 -6.19 -35.71
C THR A 58 -44.46 -7.21 -35.41
N ASP A 59 -44.45 -8.32 -36.13
CA ASP A 59 -43.43 -9.37 -35.98
C ASP A 59 -42.03 -8.85 -36.34
N ARG A 60 -41.90 -8.07 -37.42
CA ARG A 60 -40.63 -7.42 -37.80
C ARG A 60 -40.17 -6.42 -36.75
N ASN A 61 -41.08 -5.59 -36.24
CA ASN A 61 -40.74 -4.64 -35.17
C ASN A 61 -40.29 -5.36 -33.90
N LYS A 62 -40.95 -6.45 -33.53
CA LYS A 62 -40.54 -7.28 -32.39
C LYS A 62 -39.13 -7.86 -32.59
N ALA A 63 -38.86 -8.42 -33.77
CA ALA A 63 -37.53 -8.95 -34.10
C ALA A 63 -36.44 -7.85 -34.08
N LEU A 64 -36.75 -6.63 -34.53
CA LEU A 64 -35.83 -5.49 -34.45
C LEU A 64 -35.54 -5.07 -33.01
N ILE A 65 -36.56 -5.03 -32.15
CA ILE A 65 -36.40 -4.72 -30.72
C ILE A 65 -35.53 -5.79 -30.05
N GLU A 66 -35.82 -7.07 -30.26
CA GLU A 66 -35.02 -8.18 -29.71
C GLU A 66 -33.56 -8.14 -30.20
N MET A 67 -33.33 -7.76 -31.46
CA MET A 67 -31.99 -7.60 -32.01
C MET A 67 -31.25 -6.41 -31.39
N GLN A 68 -31.93 -5.28 -31.20
CA GLN A 68 -31.40 -4.08 -30.54
C GLN A 68 -31.02 -4.38 -29.09
N GLU A 69 -31.90 -5.04 -28.33
CA GLU A 69 -31.66 -5.42 -26.93
C GLU A 69 -30.43 -6.33 -26.81
N LYS A 70 -30.29 -7.33 -27.69
CA LYS A 70 -29.11 -8.20 -27.71
C LYS A 70 -27.83 -7.44 -28.02
N TYR A 71 -27.88 -6.50 -28.96
CA TYR A 71 -26.72 -5.67 -29.31
C TYR A 71 -26.30 -4.79 -28.13
N ASP A 72 -27.25 -4.11 -27.49
CA ASP A 72 -26.99 -3.24 -26.34
C ASP A 72 -26.45 -4.06 -25.15
N GLN A 73 -27.02 -5.23 -24.89
CA GLN A 73 -26.50 -6.18 -23.90
C GLN A 73 -25.06 -6.58 -24.20
N GLN A 74 -24.76 -6.96 -25.45
CA GLN A 74 -23.41 -7.37 -25.85
C GLN A 74 -22.40 -6.23 -25.71
N LYS A 75 -22.81 -4.99 -26.03
CA LYS A 75 -21.98 -3.80 -25.86
C LYS A 75 -21.62 -3.57 -24.39
N ILE A 76 -22.60 -3.64 -23.49
CA ILE A 76 -22.38 -3.49 -22.04
C ILE A 76 -21.43 -4.58 -21.52
N ILE A 77 -21.63 -5.83 -21.94
CA ILE A 77 -20.75 -6.95 -21.56
C ILE A 77 -19.32 -6.69 -22.03
N ASN A 78 -19.14 -6.25 -23.28
CA ASN A 78 -17.82 -5.96 -23.83
C ASN A 78 -17.13 -4.79 -23.10
N GLU A 79 -17.86 -3.72 -22.78
CA GLU A 79 -17.34 -2.58 -22.01
C GLU A 79 -16.95 -2.99 -20.58
N ASN A 80 -17.78 -3.80 -19.92
CA ASN A 80 -17.49 -4.35 -18.60
C ASN A 80 -16.25 -5.25 -18.62
N ASN A 81 -16.14 -6.16 -19.59
CA ASN A 81 -14.97 -7.03 -19.75
C ASN A 81 -13.70 -6.21 -19.99
N LEU A 82 -13.75 -5.18 -20.83
CA LEU A 82 -12.62 -4.29 -21.08
C LEU A 82 -12.21 -3.54 -19.79
N SER A 83 -13.19 -3.09 -19.01
CA SER A 83 -12.97 -2.43 -17.72
C SER A 83 -12.30 -3.38 -16.71
N GLN A 84 -12.75 -4.63 -16.62
CA GLN A 84 -12.14 -5.66 -15.77
C GLN A 84 -10.68 -5.92 -16.16
N ILE A 85 -10.38 -6.11 -17.44
CA ILE A 85 -9.01 -6.35 -17.93
C ILE A 85 -8.06 -5.19 -17.55
N LYS A 86 -8.54 -3.94 -17.59
CA LYS A 86 -7.75 -2.77 -17.16
C LYS A 86 -7.48 -2.78 -15.65
N LYS A 87 -8.48 -3.11 -14.84
CA LYS A 87 -8.33 -3.22 -13.38
C LYS A 87 -7.34 -4.32 -13.01
N ASP A 88 -7.46 -5.49 -13.63
CA ASP A 88 -6.54 -6.62 -13.41
C ASP A 88 -5.10 -6.27 -13.77
N ARG A 89 -4.90 -5.50 -14.85
CA ARG A 89 -3.58 -4.99 -15.24
C ARG A 89 -2.98 -4.07 -14.17
N ILE A 90 -3.77 -3.18 -13.59
CA ILE A 90 -3.32 -2.28 -12.52
C ILE A 90 -2.97 -3.09 -11.27
N ILE A 91 -3.85 -3.99 -10.83
CA ILE A 91 -3.64 -4.85 -9.66
C ILE A 91 -2.35 -5.66 -9.82
N ARG A 92 -2.16 -6.31 -10.98
CA ARG A 92 -0.94 -7.07 -11.27
C ARG A 92 0.31 -6.20 -11.17
N ASN A 93 0.29 -4.98 -11.71
CA ASN A 93 1.44 -4.09 -11.66
C ASN A 93 1.75 -3.63 -10.23
N VAL A 94 0.73 -3.35 -9.42
CA VAL A 94 0.89 -3.03 -7.99
C VAL A 94 1.51 -4.20 -7.23
N LEU A 95 1.02 -5.43 -7.46
CA LEU A 95 1.59 -6.64 -6.84
C LEU A 95 3.06 -6.83 -7.20
N ILE A 96 3.44 -6.64 -8.48
CA ILE A 96 4.83 -6.70 -8.91
C ILE A 96 5.68 -5.63 -8.21
N ALA A 97 5.18 -4.40 -8.09
CA ALA A 97 5.89 -3.32 -7.39
C ALA A 97 6.11 -3.63 -5.89
N LEU A 98 5.11 -4.22 -5.22
CA LEU A 98 5.22 -4.65 -3.82
C LEU A 98 6.27 -5.74 -3.62
N ILE A 99 6.33 -6.72 -4.54
CA ILE A 99 7.37 -7.76 -4.52
C ILE A 99 8.76 -7.13 -4.70
N ILE A 100 8.92 -6.19 -5.64
CA ILE A 100 10.21 -5.51 -5.84
C ILE A 100 10.61 -4.73 -4.58
N LEU A 101 9.67 -4.03 -3.95
CA LEU A 101 9.92 -3.27 -2.73
C LEU A 101 10.35 -4.18 -1.56
N SER A 102 9.70 -5.34 -1.40
CA SER A 102 10.08 -6.29 -0.35
C SER A 102 11.48 -6.88 -0.58
N PHE A 103 11.85 -7.15 -1.83
CA PHE A 103 13.22 -7.56 -2.18
C PHE A 103 14.25 -6.47 -1.88
N ILE A 104 13.94 -5.20 -2.19
CA ILE A 104 14.83 -4.07 -1.86
C ILE A 104 15.06 -4.01 -0.35
N ILE A 105 13.99 -4.07 0.45
CA ILE A 105 14.08 -4.05 1.92
C ILE A 105 14.92 -5.23 2.44
N ALA A 106 14.70 -6.43 1.91
CA ALA A 106 15.48 -7.61 2.28
C ALA A 106 16.97 -7.46 1.94
N ILE A 107 17.30 -6.93 0.76
CA ILE A 107 18.68 -6.67 0.35
C ILE A 107 19.34 -5.63 1.25
N THR A 108 18.66 -4.52 1.54
CA THR A 108 19.19 -3.47 2.44
C THR A 108 19.46 -4.03 3.83
N ASN A 109 18.53 -4.82 4.39
CA ASN A 109 18.72 -5.48 5.68
C ASN A 109 19.89 -6.48 5.65
N TYR A 110 20.01 -7.27 4.60
CA TYR A 110 21.14 -8.20 4.43
C TYR A 110 22.48 -7.46 4.37
N LEU A 111 22.57 -6.37 3.60
CA LEU A 111 23.77 -5.53 3.52
C LEU A 111 24.11 -4.90 4.88
N TYR A 112 23.09 -4.43 5.61
CA TYR A 112 23.25 -3.87 6.95
C TYR A 112 23.80 -4.90 7.94
N GLN A 113 23.20 -6.10 7.99
CA GLN A 113 23.70 -7.18 8.85
C GLN A 113 25.13 -7.59 8.49
N ARG A 114 25.43 -7.73 7.19
CA ARG A 114 26.77 -8.06 6.71
C ARG A 114 27.80 -7.00 7.12
N LYS A 115 27.43 -5.72 7.05
CA LYS A 115 28.29 -4.60 7.48
C LYS A 115 28.58 -4.66 8.97
N ILE A 116 27.59 -4.93 9.81
CA ILE A 116 27.77 -5.08 11.26
C ILE A 116 28.75 -6.21 11.59
N VAL A 117 28.60 -7.38 10.95
CA VAL A 117 29.49 -8.53 11.20
C VAL A 117 30.94 -8.20 10.82
N SER A 118 31.16 -7.57 9.67
CA SER A 118 32.49 -7.15 9.23
C SER A 118 33.11 -6.15 10.20
N GLN A 119 32.34 -5.17 10.69
CA GLN A 119 32.83 -4.17 11.64
C GLN A 119 33.17 -4.80 13.01
N LYS A 120 32.39 -5.78 13.48
CA LYS A 120 32.70 -6.51 14.72
C LYS A 120 34.03 -7.27 14.64
N GLN A 121 34.32 -7.92 13.51
CA GLN A 121 35.60 -8.61 13.31
C GLN A 121 36.78 -7.64 13.31
N GLU A 122 36.63 -6.49 12.65
CA GLU A 122 37.67 -5.47 12.61
C GLU A 122 37.97 -4.89 14.00
N ILE A 123 36.95 -4.70 14.84
CA ILE A 123 37.11 -4.26 16.23
C ILE A 123 37.87 -5.31 17.05
N LEU A 124 37.51 -6.59 16.93
CA LEU A 124 38.19 -7.68 17.64
C LEU A 124 39.67 -7.78 17.26
N GLU A 125 40.02 -7.71 15.97
CA GLU A 125 41.42 -7.71 15.54
C GLU A 125 42.19 -6.49 16.07
N LYS A 126 41.55 -5.31 16.11
CA LYS A 126 42.17 -4.11 16.66
C LYS A 126 42.39 -4.24 18.17
N GLU A 127 41.44 -4.80 18.90
CA GLU A 127 41.57 -5.07 20.33
C GLU A 127 42.69 -6.06 20.63
N GLU A 128 42.82 -7.15 19.87
CA GLU A 128 43.91 -8.11 20.02
C GLU A 128 45.27 -7.46 19.77
N LYS A 129 45.40 -6.65 18.71
CA LYS A 129 46.63 -5.91 18.41
C LYS A 129 46.99 -4.93 19.53
N ILE A 130 46.02 -4.21 20.08
CA ILE A 130 46.24 -3.32 21.23
C ILE A 130 46.76 -4.12 22.43
N ARG A 131 46.15 -5.27 22.75
CA ARG A 131 46.62 -6.13 23.85
C ARG A 131 48.05 -6.63 23.62
N TYR A 132 48.34 -7.07 22.41
CA TYR A 132 49.69 -7.52 22.03
C TYR A 132 50.72 -6.41 22.20
N PHE A 133 50.44 -5.20 21.72
CA PHE A 133 51.36 -4.07 21.87
C PHE A 133 51.55 -3.68 23.33
N THR A 134 50.49 -3.65 24.13
CA THR A 134 50.58 -3.40 25.58
C THR A 134 51.49 -4.42 26.27
N MET A 135 51.35 -5.71 25.94
CA MET A 135 52.19 -6.77 26.51
C MET A 135 53.66 -6.62 26.10
N LYS A 136 53.91 -6.27 24.83
CA LYS A 136 55.27 -6.06 24.30
C LYS A 136 55.94 -4.82 24.88
N ILE A 137 55.18 -3.74 25.13
CA ILE A 137 55.68 -2.56 25.83
C ILE A 137 56.10 -2.95 27.24
N HIS A 138 55.27 -3.70 27.96
CA HIS A 138 55.61 -4.16 29.31
C HIS A 138 56.88 -5.04 29.32
N GLU A 139 56.99 -6.00 28.39
CA GLU A 139 58.19 -6.82 28.24
C GLU A 139 59.43 -5.97 27.94
N ASN A 140 59.33 -5.01 27.02
CA ASN A 140 60.41 -4.10 26.70
C ASN A 140 60.83 -3.23 27.89
N GLU A 141 59.89 -2.73 28.70
CA GLU A 141 60.21 -2.00 29.93
C GLU A 141 61.01 -2.86 30.91
N THR A 142 60.63 -4.13 31.09
CA THR A 142 61.39 -5.06 31.93
C THR A 142 62.79 -5.32 31.39
N LEU A 143 62.94 -5.47 30.06
CA LEU A 143 64.24 -5.67 29.41
C LEU A 143 65.12 -4.43 29.49
N ILE A 144 64.56 -3.23 29.32
CA ILE A 144 65.29 -1.96 29.49
C ILE A 144 65.82 -1.86 30.91
N ASN A 145 65.01 -2.20 31.92
CA ASN A 145 65.48 -2.21 33.31
C ASN A 145 66.60 -3.22 33.54
N ARG A 146 66.53 -4.42 32.95
CA ARG A 146 67.63 -5.41 33.00
C ARG A 146 68.88 -4.92 32.28
N ASN A 147 68.73 -4.34 31.10
CA ASN A 147 69.85 -3.83 30.30
C ASN A 147 70.52 -2.64 31.00
N LYS A 148 69.77 -1.76 31.67
CA LYS A 148 70.34 -0.70 32.51
C LYS A 148 71.24 -1.28 33.59
N MET A 149 70.77 -2.29 34.32
CA MET A 149 71.57 -2.99 35.34
C MET A 149 72.82 -3.64 34.73
N ARG A 150 72.69 -4.24 33.54
CA ARG A 150 73.80 -4.90 32.84
C ARG A 150 74.84 -3.92 32.31
N ILE A 151 74.42 -2.75 31.80
CA ILE A 151 75.32 -1.69 31.35
C ILE A 151 76.11 -1.15 32.55
N GLU A 152 75.45 -0.94 33.68
CA GLU A 152 76.12 -0.53 34.92
C GLU A 152 77.19 -1.56 35.35
N GLU A 153 76.86 -2.86 35.28
CA GLU A 153 77.80 -3.97 35.53
C GLU A 153 78.97 -4.01 34.53
N LEU A 154 78.70 -3.83 33.24
CA LEU A 154 79.72 -3.84 32.19
C LEU A 154 80.60 -2.59 32.20
N THR A 155 80.08 -1.44 32.62
CA THR A 155 80.86 -0.20 32.78
C THR A 155 81.95 -0.41 33.84
N ILE A 156 81.63 -1.18 34.89
CA ILE A 156 82.59 -1.62 35.91
C ILE A 156 83.63 -2.60 35.33
N GLN A 157 83.24 -3.47 34.39
CA GLN A 157 84.16 -4.44 33.76
C GLN A 157 85.05 -3.81 32.66
N MET A 158 84.55 -2.80 31.95
CA MET A 158 85.27 -2.09 30.88
C MET A 158 86.41 -1.20 31.37
N GLU A 159 86.56 -0.99 32.68
CA GLU A 159 87.75 -0.34 33.24
C GLU A 159 89.05 -1.16 33.04
N GLY A 160 88.98 -2.37 32.46
CA GLY A 160 90.17 -3.17 32.12
C GLY A 160 90.13 -3.88 30.76
N SER A 161 91.11 -3.54 29.90
CA SER A 161 91.74 -4.39 28.84
C SER A 161 91.27 -4.33 27.36
N GLN A 162 92.14 -4.81 26.46
CA GLN A 162 92.35 -4.34 25.07
C GLN A 162 91.64 -5.16 23.95
N GLU A 163 90.89 -6.21 24.30
CA GLU A 163 90.00 -6.99 23.40
C GLU A 163 88.79 -6.18 22.88
N ILE A 164 88.54 -4.99 23.46
CA ILE A 164 87.41 -4.10 23.19
C ILE A 164 87.33 -3.63 21.72
N LYS A 165 88.45 -3.64 20.98
CA LYS A 165 88.52 -2.99 19.66
C LYS A 165 87.82 -3.77 18.53
N GLU A 166 87.80 -5.09 18.59
CA GLU A 166 87.07 -5.94 17.63
C GLU A 166 85.58 -6.04 18.01
N GLN A 167 85.28 -6.17 19.31
CA GLN A 167 83.91 -6.08 19.81
C GLN A 167 83.25 -4.74 19.45
N TRP A 168 84.00 -3.64 19.48
CA TRP A 168 83.50 -2.32 19.09
C TRP A 168 83.04 -2.26 17.62
N LYS A 169 83.73 -2.94 16.70
CA LYS A 169 83.34 -2.97 15.28
C LYS A 169 82.02 -3.71 15.06
N GLU A 170 81.86 -4.87 15.71
CA GLU A 170 80.62 -5.64 15.62
C GLU A 170 79.45 -4.90 16.27
N GLN A 171 79.69 -4.28 17.43
CA GLN A 171 78.70 -3.43 18.12
C GLN A 171 78.26 -2.23 17.28
N ASN A 172 79.18 -1.61 16.54
CA ASN A 172 78.84 -0.44 15.72
C ASN A 172 78.00 -0.80 14.49
N LYS A 173 78.16 -2.02 13.95
CA LYS A 173 77.32 -2.53 12.86
C LYS A 173 75.89 -2.83 13.33
N ILE A 174 75.75 -3.51 14.46
CA ILE A 174 74.45 -3.76 15.11
C ILE A 174 73.74 -2.43 15.42
N ARG A 175 74.48 -1.44 15.91
CA ARG A 175 73.96 -0.09 16.19
C ARG A 175 73.40 0.60 14.94
N GLN A 176 74.04 0.44 13.78
CA GLN A 176 73.54 1.00 12.51
C GLN A 176 72.25 0.31 12.04
N GLU A 177 72.17 -1.02 12.16
CA GLU A 177 70.95 -1.76 11.82
C GLU A 177 69.77 -1.35 12.72
N ILE A 178 70.02 -1.19 14.03
CA ILE A 178 69.03 -0.69 14.99
C ILE A 178 68.61 0.74 14.65
N GLN A 179 69.53 1.61 14.21
CA GLN A 179 69.19 2.97 13.79
C GLN A 179 68.28 2.99 12.55
N GLN A 180 68.57 2.17 11.54
CA GLN A 180 67.73 2.05 10.35
C GLN A 180 66.33 1.51 10.68
N GLN A 181 66.26 0.49 11.56
CA GLN A 181 64.97 -0.04 12.03
C GLN A 181 64.17 1.04 12.79
N ASN A 182 64.82 1.83 13.64
CA ASN A 182 64.17 2.93 14.36
C ASN A 182 63.62 4.01 13.43
N GLU A 183 64.32 4.32 12.32
CA GLU A 183 63.83 5.26 11.31
C GLU A 183 62.61 4.71 10.57
N MET A 184 62.62 3.44 10.19
CA MET A 184 61.47 2.77 9.56
C MET A 184 60.25 2.74 10.49
N LEU A 185 60.46 2.40 11.78
CA LEU A 185 59.40 2.41 12.78
C LEU A 185 58.85 3.82 13.03
N LYS A 186 59.69 4.86 13.00
CA LYS A 186 59.21 6.26 13.08
C LYS A 186 58.34 6.62 11.88
N LEU A 187 58.72 6.20 10.68
CA LEU A 187 57.93 6.46 9.48
C LEU A 187 56.58 5.74 9.54
N GLU A 188 56.56 4.49 10.01
CA GLU A 188 55.35 3.72 10.19
C GLU A 188 54.43 4.32 11.27
N ASN A 189 54.99 4.72 12.41
CA ASN A 189 54.25 5.42 13.46
C ASN A 189 53.62 6.72 12.94
N ASN A 190 54.35 7.52 12.16
CA ASN A 190 53.80 8.73 11.55
C ASN A 190 52.64 8.41 10.59
N LYS A 191 52.72 7.34 9.79
CA LYS A 191 51.63 6.90 8.91
C LYS A 191 50.41 6.48 9.73
N LEU A 192 50.61 5.68 10.77
CA LEU A 192 49.53 5.24 11.66
C LEU A 192 48.87 6.42 12.36
N GLN A 193 49.65 7.40 12.81
CA GLN A 193 49.15 8.60 13.47
C GLN A 193 48.30 9.47 12.52
N ASN A 194 48.70 9.58 11.25
CA ASN A 194 47.89 10.24 10.23
C ASN A 194 46.57 9.48 9.97
N HIS A 195 46.60 8.15 9.90
CA HIS A 195 45.37 7.37 9.78
C HIS A 195 44.44 7.58 10.97
N ILE A 196 44.97 7.53 12.20
CA ILE A 196 44.19 7.78 13.42
C ILE A 196 43.55 9.17 13.38
N SER A 197 44.31 10.20 12.99
CA SER A 197 43.80 11.57 12.86
C SER A 197 42.65 11.66 11.86
N ASN A 198 42.78 11.03 10.70
CA ASN A 198 41.73 11.02 9.67
C ASN A 198 40.47 10.29 10.14
N TYR A 199 40.62 9.15 10.80
CA TYR A 199 39.47 8.41 11.37
C TYR A 199 38.80 9.19 12.50
N ALA A 200 39.57 9.85 13.37
CA ALA A 200 39.04 10.68 14.45
C ALA A 200 38.23 11.87 13.90
N GLN A 201 38.70 12.50 12.82
CA GLN A 201 37.97 13.56 12.15
C GLN A 201 36.66 13.05 11.53
N SER A 202 36.69 11.94 10.80
CA SER A 202 35.48 11.35 10.19
C SER A 202 34.44 10.96 11.25
N LEU A 203 34.87 10.41 12.39
CA LEU A 203 33.99 10.10 13.51
C LEU A 203 33.33 11.36 14.08
N LYS A 204 34.09 12.45 14.23
CA LYS A 204 33.56 13.74 14.72
C LYS A 204 32.52 14.32 13.76
N GLU A 205 32.76 14.23 12.45
CA GLU A 205 31.78 14.66 11.43
C GLU A 205 30.51 13.83 11.49
N LYS A 206 30.64 12.49 11.61
CA LYS A 206 29.48 11.60 11.71
C LYS A 206 28.68 11.82 13.01
N SER A 207 29.34 12.14 14.12
CA SER A 207 28.69 12.50 15.39
C SER A 207 27.81 13.75 15.23
N LYS A 208 28.32 14.79 14.56
CA LYS A 208 27.55 16.02 14.33
C LYS A 208 26.33 15.78 13.43
N GLU A 209 26.47 14.93 12.40
CA GLU A 209 25.36 14.56 11.53
C GLU A 209 24.27 13.80 12.31
N LEU A 210 24.67 12.94 13.25
CA LEU A 210 23.74 12.22 14.11
C LEU A 210 22.97 13.17 15.04
N GLU A 211 23.66 14.11 15.68
CA GLU A 211 23.05 15.15 16.54
C GLU A 211 22.04 16.01 15.76
N ALA A 212 22.38 16.40 14.52
CA ALA A 212 21.46 17.16 13.67
C ALA A 212 20.20 16.34 13.29
N MET A 213 20.37 15.04 13.06
CA MET A 213 19.27 14.14 12.74
C MET A 213 18.35 13.91 13.96
N GLU A 214 18.93 13.82 15.16
CA GLU A 214 18.18 13.74 16.42
C GLU A 214 17.32 14.99 16.63
N HIS A 215 17.90 16.18 16.46
CA HIS A 215 17.15 17.44 16.57
C HIS A 215 16.01 17.54 15.54
N LEU A 216 16.25 17.16 14.29
CA LEU A 216 15.20 17.11 13.26
C LEU A 216 14.09 16.10 13.61
N SER A 217 14.43 14.98 14.21
CA SER A 217 13.46 13.98 14.67
C SER A 217 12.57 14.53 15.79
N GLU A 218 13.18 15.20 16.79
CA GLU A 218 12.44 15.86 17.86
C GLU A 218 11.51 16.96 17.35
N GLU A 219 11.99 17.80 16.43
CA GLU A 219 11.19 18.86 15.82
C GLU A 219 10.00 18.29 15.02
N ASN A 220 10.22 17.25 14.22
CA ASN A 220 9.12 16.58 13.51
C ASN A 220 8.09 15.98 14.48
N GLN A 221 8.54 15.34 15.56
CA GLN A 221 7.63 14.82 16.58
C GLN A 221 6.81 15.93 17.24
N TYR A 222 7.42 17.09 17.50
CA TYR A 222 6.72 18.27 18.00
C TYR A 222 5.71 18.82 17.00
N LEU A 223 6.08 18.93 15.72
CA LEU A 223 5.17 19.36 14.65
C LEU A 223 3.97 18.43 14.53
N HIS A 224 4.17 17.11 14.56
CA HIS A 224 3.06 16.14 14.55
C HIS A 224 2.13 16.28 15.76
N LYS A 225 2.67 16.51 16.97
CA LYS A 225 1.85 16.78 18.15
C LYS A 225 1.02 18.05 17.99
N ARG A 226 1.61 19.10 17.41
CA ARG A 226 0.96 20.39 17.17
C ARG A 226 -0.10 20.31 16.07
N GLU A 227 0.17 19.58 14.99
CA GLU A 227 -0.79 19.27 13.94
C GLU A 227 -1.99 18.52 14.52
N ALA A 228 -1.77 17.45 15.30
CA ALA A 228 -2.84 16.71 15.95
C ALA A 228 -3.68 17.60 16.89
N PHE A 229 -3.04 18.52 17.63
CA PHE A 229 -3.74 19.49 18.47
C PHE A 229 -4.62 20.43 17.65
N LEU A 230 -4.07 21.02 16.58
CA LEU A 230 -4.79 21.95 15.71
C LEU A 230 -5.96 21.26 14.98
N CYS A 231 -5.76 20.05 14.47
CA CYS A 231 -6.84 19.27 13.86
C CYS A 231 -7.97 18.99 14.86
N ASN A 232 -7.65 18.61 16.10
CA ASN A 232 -8.67 18.43 17.15
C ASN A 232 -9.41 19.75 17.47
N GLN A 233 -8.70 20.87 17.52
CA GLN A 233 -9.32 22.18 17.75
C GLN A 233 -10.24 22.58 16.59
N LEU A 234 -9.81 22.38 15.34
CA LEU A 234 -10.60 22.62 14.14
C LEU A 234 -11.85 21.75 14.09
N ILE A 235 -11.75 20.45 14.40
CA ILE A 235 -12.90 19.55 14.48
C ILE A 235 -13.95 20.09 15.48
N ASN A 236 -13.51 20.52 16.66
CA ASN A 236 -14.40 21.06 17.69
C ASN A 236 -15.05 22.41 17.28
N GLN A 237 -14.39 23.19 16.43
CA GLN A 237 -14.89 24.47 15.93
C GLN A 237 -15.70 24.35 14.63
N THR A 238 -15.65 23.20 13.94
CA THR A 238 -16.34 23.01 12.66
C THR A 238 -17.84 22.84 12.92
N GLU A 239 -18.66 23.70 12.30
CA GLU A 239 -20.13 23.64 12.38
C GLU A 239 -20.67 22.25 12.02
N LEU A 240 -20.06 21.58 11.04
CA LEU A 240 -20.38 20.21 10.65
C LEU A 240 -20.28 19.23 11.84
N PHE A 241 -19.24 19.29 12.66
CA PHE A 241 -19.07 18.38 13.80
C PHE A 241 -20.15 18.60 14.87
N ASN A 242 -20.49 19.86 15.14
CA ASN A 242 -21.57 20.21 16.06
C ASN A 242 -22.94 19.76 15.52
N LYS A 243 -23.17 19.91 14.20
CA LYS A 243 -24.36 19.38 13.52
C LYS A 243 -24.44 17.86 13.68
N LEU A 244 -23.35 17.13 13.43
CA LEU A 244 -23.29 15.68 13.55
C LEU A 244 -23.64 15.17 14.95
N LYS A 245 -23.14 15.80 16.02
CA LYS A 245 -23.47 15.41 17.41
C LYS A 245 -24.96 15.41 17.73
N THR A 246 -25.74 16.26 17.06
CA THR A 246 -27.19 16.41 17.30
C THR A 246 -28.05 15.67 16.25
N THR A 247 -27.41 15.13 15.20
CA THR A 247 -28.11 14.54 14.06
C THR A 247 -28.50 13.09 14.35
N LYS A 248 -29.77 12.75 14.14
CA LYS A 248 -30.29 11.38 14.32
C LYS A 248 -30.17 10.49 13.09
N TYR A 249 -29.94 11.07 11.92
CA TYR A 249 -29.81 10.34 10.65
C TYR A 249 -28.99 11.17 9.66
N ILE A 250 -28.02 10.54 9.00
CA ILE A 250 -27.15 11.17 8.00
C ILE A 250 -27.60 10.71 6.62
N ASP A 251 -28.00 11.65 5.76
CA ASP A 251 -28.34 11.40 4.37
C ASP A 251 -27.10 11.38 3.47
N ASP A 252 -27.27 10.97 2.20
CA ASP A 252 -26.16 10.83 1.26
C ASP A 252 -25.47 12.18 0.97
N GLN A 253 -26.21 13.30 1.00
CA GLN A 253 -25.65 14.63 0.78
C GLN A 253 -24.74 15.05 1.94
N LEU A 254 -25.18 14.86 3.19
CA LEU A 254 -24.37 15.14 4.36
C LEU A 254 -23.14 14.21 4.42
N TRP A 255 -23.25 12.96 3.94
CA TRP A 255 -22.08 12.08 3.83
C TRP A 255 -21.01 12.58 2.87
N GLN A 256 -21.40 13.19 1.74
CA GLN A 256 -20.43 13.81 0.83
C GLN A 256 -19.72 14.99 1.51
N GLU A 257 -20.46 15.86 2.19
CA GLU A 257 -19.88 16.97 2.96
C GLU A 257 -18.90 16.47 4.04
N ILE A 258 -19.24 15.38 4.74
CA ILE A 258 -18.35 14.74 5.72
C ILE A 258 -17.06 14.25 5.07
N LYS A 259 -17.16 13.52 3.95
CA LYS A 259 -15.98 12.99 3.25
C LYS A 259 -15.07 14.12 2.77
N GLU A 260 -15.63 15.18 2.18
CA GLU A 260 -14.86 16.33 1.71
C GLU A 260 -14.13 17.05 2.86
N LYS A 261 -14.81 17.29 3.99
CA LYS A 261 -14.20 17.92 5.16
C LYS A 261 -13.15 17.04 5.82
N ILE A 262 -13.37 15.73 5.90
CA ILE A 262 -12.39 14.77 6.43
C ILE A 262 -11.16 14.70 5.51
N ASP A 263 -11.34 14.63 4.19
CA ASP A 263 -10.23 14.64 3.26
C ASP A 263 -9.43 15.95 3.32
N LEU A 264 -10.08 17.08 3.57
CA LEU A 264 -9.39 18.35 3.79
C LEU A 264 -8.60 18.35 5.11
N LEU A 265 -9.19 17.84 6.20
CA LEU A 265 -8.61 17.88 7.54
C LEU A 265 -7.54 16.81 7.78
N PHE A 266 -7.58 15.71 7.04
CA PHE A 266 -6.75 14.52 7.28
C PHE A 266 -6.06 14.03 6.01
N ASP A 267 -5.63 14.95 5.14
CA ASP A 267 -4.82 14.69 3.94
C ASP A 267 -5.39 13.59 3.01
N ASN A 268 -6.60 13.80 2.49
CA ASN A 268 -7.28 12.85 1.60
C ASN A 268 -7.51 11.47 2.23
N TYR A 269 -7.72 11.40 3.55
CA TYR A 269 -7.93 10.18 4.35
C TYR A 269 -8.80 9.12 3.67
N THR A 270 -9.97 9.49 3.15
CA THR A 270 -10.90 8.53 2.54
C THR A 270 -10.34 7.97 1.24
N LYS A 271 -9.71 8.81 0.41
CA LYS A 271 -9.07 8.39 -0.85
C LYS A 271 -7.87 7.49 -0.59
N ARG A 272 -7.07 7.79 0.43
CA ARG A 272 -5.94 6.93 0.85
C ARG A 272 -6.43 5.56 1.27
N LEU A 273 -7.49 5.49 2.08
CA LEU A 273 -8.10 4.23 2.51
C LEU A 273 -8.63 3.41 1.33
N TYR A 274 -9.34 4.02 0.37
CA TYR A 274 -9.79 3.30 -0.84
C TYR A 274 -8.63 2.80 -1.70
N HIS A 275 -7.55 3.59 -1.81
CA HIS A 275 -6.41 3.22 -2.63
C HIS A 275 -5.62 2.05 -2.01
N GLN A 276 -5.42 2.10 -0.69
CA GLN A 276 -4.67 1.08 0.03
C GLN A 276 -5.50 -0.19 0.30
N ILE A 277 -6.82 -0.04 0.48
CA ILE A 277 -7.73 -1.15 0.76
C ILE A 277 -8.95 -1.11 -0.19
N PRO A 278 -8.80 -1.54 -1.47
CA PRO A 278 -9.85 -1.42 -2.47
C PRO A 278 -11.12 -2.24 -2.19
N SER A 279 -11.05 -3.21 -1.27
CA SER A 279 -12.22 -4.01 -0.85
C SER A 279 -13.15 -3.30 0.16
N LEU A 280 -12.80 -2.10 0.63
CA LEU A 280 -13.68 -1.31 1.50
C LEU A 280 -14.92 -0.82 0.73
N THR A 281 -16.09 -1.05 1.32
CA THR A 281 -17.34 -0.50 0.79
C THR A 281 -17.53 0.94 1.24
N ASP A 282 -18.41 1.70 0.58
CA ASP A 282 -18.77 3.06 1.00
C ASP A 282 -19.20 3.14 2.46
N GLY A 283 -20.00 2.17 2.91
CA GLY A 283 -20.43 2.11 4.30
C GLY A 283 -19.32 1.71 5.28
N ASP A 284 -18.24 1.08 4.82
CA ASP A 284 -17.06 0.83 5.63
C ASP A 284 -16.25 2.12 5.81
N ILE A 285 -16.12 2.92 4.75
CA ILE A 285 -15.48 4.24 4.80
C ILE A 285 -16.27 5.22 5.68
N GLN A 286 -17.61 5.19 5.63
CA GLN A 286 -18.45 5.96 6.55
C GLN A 286 -18.12 5.65 8.02
N ILE A 287 -17.91 4.37 8.36
CA ILE A 287 -17.52 3.96 9.71
C ILE A 287 -16.10 4.43 10.04
N CYS A 288 -15.14 4.30 9.10
CA CYS A 288 -13.79 4.84 9.29
C CYS A 288 -13.81 6.34 9.57
N CYS A 289 -14.63 7.10 8.84
CA CYS A 289 -14.83 8.54 9.04
C CYS A 289 -15.34 8.86 10.45
N LEU A 290 -16.35 8.14 10.94
CA LEU A 290 -16.89 8.39 12.28
C LEU A 290 -15.91 8.00 13.39
N ILE A 291 -15.10 6.95 13.18
CA ILE A 291 -14.01 6.57 14.08
C ILE A 291 -12.91 7.64 14.08
N LYS A 292 -12.51 8.15 12.91
CA LYS A 292 -11.52 9.22 12.77
C LYS A 292 -11.95 10.50 13.49
N LEU A 293 -13.26 10.79 13.46
CA LEU A 293 -13.89 11.89 14.21
C LEU A 293 -14.15 11.57 15.70
N ARG A 294 -13.75 10.39 16.19
CA ARG A 294 -13.82 9.97 17.59
C ARG A 294 -15.24 9.85 18.16
N PHE A 295 -16.22 9.53 17.33
CA PHE A 295 -17.58 9.23 17.82
C PHE A 295 -17.62 7.90 18.58
N SER A 296 -18.40 7.85 19.66
CA SER A 296 -18.57 6.63 20.44
C SER A 296 -19.39 5.59 19.65
N ASN A 297 -19.32 4.32 20.02
CA ASN A 297 -20.14 3.27 19.40
C ASN A 297 -21.65 3.58 19.50
N GLY A 298 -22.09 4.27 20.56
CA GLY A 298 -23.48 4.69 20.72
C GLY A 298 -23.87 5.79 19.74
N ASP A 299 -23.00 6.78 19.54
CA ASP A 299 -23.23 7.87 18.59
C ASP A 299 -23.23 7.35 17.16
N ILE A 300 -22.27 6.48 16.81
CA ILE A 300 -22.21 5.82 15.49
C ILE A 300 -23.51 5.02 15.24
N ALA A 301 -23.98 4.28 16.25
CA ALA A 301 -25.21 3.50 16.14
C ALA A 301 -26.43 4.39 15.88
N ASN A 302 -26.54 5.50 16.62
CA ASN A 302 -27.61 6.48 16.45
C ASN A 302 -27.57 7.11 15.04
N MET A 303 -26.41 7.60 14.60
CA MET A 303 -26.25 8.27 13.31
C MET A 303 -26.52 7.36 12.11
N LEU A 304 -26.17 6.07 12.23
CA LEU A 304 -26.41 5.06 11.19
C LEU A 304 -27.78 4.36 11.34
N ALA A 305 -28.59 4.73 12.33
CA ALA A 305 -29.87 4.10 12.65
C ALA A 305 -29.79 2.57 12.81
N ILE A 306 -28.73 2.07 13.47
CA ILE A 306 -28.51 0.64 13.74
C ILE A 306 -28.26 0.40 15.23
N SER A 307 -28.24 -0.86 15.68
CA SER A 307 -27.91 -1.17 17.07
C SER A 307 -26.41 -0.99 17.36
N PRO A 308 -26.01 -0.60 18.60
CA PRO A 308 -24.61 -0.56 19.00
C PRO A 308 -23.87 -1.90 18.82
N THR A 309 -24.57 -3.02 19.01
CA THR A 309 -24.05 -4.36 18.75
C THR A 309 -23.73 -4.60 17.28
N SER A 310 -24.49 -4.00 16.36
CA SER A 310 -24.25 -4.07 14.91
C SER A 310 -23.02 -3.27 14.52
N VAL A 311 -22.78 -2.12 15.16
CA VAL A 311 -21.54 -1.33 15.00
C VAL A 311 -20.32 -2.17 15.38
N SER A 312 -20.33 -2.80 16.56
CA SER A 312 -19.22 -3.65 17.02
C SER A 312 -18.93 -4.80 16.04
N LYS A 313 -19.96 -5.51 15.56
CA LYS A 313 -19.78 -6.58 14.56
C LYS A 313 -19.27 -6.06 13.22
N ARG A 314 -19.64 -4.83 12.84
CA ARG A 314 -19.16 -4.21 11.60
C ARG A 314 -17.71 -3.74 11.73
N LYS A 315 -17.31 -3.17 12.87
CA LYS A 315 -15.91 -2.87 13.20
C LYS A 315 -15.04 -4.12 13.19
N LEU A 316 -15.53 -5.24 13.74
CA LEU A 316 -14.79 -6.51 13.70
C LEU A 316 -14.51 -6.98 12.27
N ARG A 317 -15.54 -7.00 11.42
CA ARG A 317 -15.40 -7.36 9.99
C ARG A 317 -14.50 -6.40 9.23
N LEU A 318 -14.58 -5.11 9.56
CA LEU A 318 -13.70 -4.08 9.01
C LEU A 318 -12.24 -4.33 9.39
N LYS A 319 -11.98 -4.66 10.66
CA LYS A 319 -10.66 -5.05 11.17
C LYS A 319 -10.09 -6.23 10.40
N GLU A 320 -10.88 -7.30 10.26
CA GLU A 320 -10.47 -8.51 9.54
C GLU A 320 -10.10 -8.20 8.08
N ARG A 321 -10.90 -7.38 7.39
CA ARG A 321 -10.64 -7.00 5.99
C ARG A 321 -9.37 -6.16 5.85
N ILE A 322 -9.16 -5.19 6.75
CA ILE A 322 -7.94 -4.37 6.75
C ILE A 322 -6.71 -5.24 7.00
N VAL A 323 -6.78 -6.15 7.96
CA VAL A 323 -5.68 -7.09 8.27
C VAL A 323 -5.40 -8.03 7.10
N GLN A 324 -6.42 -8.47 6.36
CA GLN A 324 -6.21 -9.32 5.18
C GLN A 324 -5.40 -8.64 4.07
N GLU A 325 -5.55 -7.32 3.89
CA GLU A 325 -4.83 -6.59 2.85
C GLU A 325 -3.50 -5.98 3.32
N ILE A 326 -3.44 -5.48 4.55
CA ILE A 326 -2.24 -4.81 5.11
C ILE A 326 -1.35 -5.79 5.91
N GLY A 327 -1.86 -6.98 6.23
CA GLY A 327 -1.15 -8.05 6.93
C GLY A 327 -1.25 -7.96 8.47
N SER A 328 -1.01 -6.79 9.04
CA SER A 328 -1.16 -6.55 10.50
C SER A 328 -1.44 -5.08 10.79
N LEU A 329 -2.19 -4.83 11.87
CA LEU A 329 -2.44 -3.49 12.40
C LEU A 329 -1.34 -3.02 13.36
N GLY A 330 -0.33 -3.84 13.66
CA GLY A 330 0.66 -3.63 14.73
C GLY A 330 0.37 -4.45 15.99
N GLU A 331 1.38 -4.70 16.83
CA GLU A 331 1.22 -5.48 18.06
C GLU A 331 0.22 -4.81 19.00
N ASN A 332 -0.87 -5.52 19.34
CA ASN A 332 -1.94 -5.09 20.25
C ASN A 332 -2.70 -3.80 19.87
N GLN A 333 -2.58 -3.28 18.65
CA GLN A 333 -3.30 -2.08 18.23
C GLN A 333 -4.79 -2.39 17.95
N SER A 334 -5.68 -1.57 18.51
CA SER A 334 -7.12 -1.64 18.20
C SER A 334 -7.42 -1.01 16.84
N LEU A 335 -8.49 -1.45 16.18
CA LEU A 335 -8.92 -0.85 14.90
C LEU A 335 -9.14 0.66 15.05
N ASP A 336 -9.78 1.07 16.14
CA ASP A 336 -10.09 2.47 16.40
C ASP A 336 -8.82 3.32 16.54
N LEU A 337 -7.82 2.84 17.28
CA LEU A 337 -6.54 3.55 17.42
C LEU A 337 -5.81 3.66 16.08
N TRP A 338 -5.76 2.56 15.33
CA TRP A 338 -5.13 2.55 14.00
C TRP A 338 -5.80 3.53 13.05
N LEU A 339 -7.13 3.53 12.95
CA LEU A 339 -7.87 4.45 12.08
C LEU A 339 -7.75 5.92 12.52
N MET A 340 -7.55 6.18 13.81
CA MET A 340 -7.30 7.53 14.32
C MET A 340 -5.91 8.05 13.96
N GLU A 341 -4.91 7.17 13.89
CA GLU A 341 -3.51 7.50 13.55
C GLU A 341 -3.22 7.44 12.04
N TYR A 342 -3.95 6.63 11.28
CA TYR A 342 -3.90 6.52 9.82
C TYR A 342 -4.29 7.81 9.12
#